data_AF-A0AA42ISL5-F1
#
_entry.id   AF-A0AA42ISL5-F1
#
_cell.length_a   1.000
_cell.length_b   1.000
_cell.length_c   1.000
_cell.angle_alpha   90.00
_cell.angle_beta   90.00
_cell.angle_gamma   90.00
#
_symmetry.space_group_name_H-M   'P 1'
#
loop_
_entity.id
_entity.type
_entity.pdbx_description
1 polymer ?
#
loop_
_entity_poly.entity_id
_entity_poly.type
_entity_poly.pdbx_seq_one_letter_code
_entity_poly.pdbx_strand_id
1 'polypeptide(L)'
;MTTEATPIKPWHVVRRSKLHGTGVFAARKIPAGTRIIEYGGARISAKEADRRHPTNPDDPFHTFFFALSSGRVIDGGDEGNDARWINHSCEPNCEAQEGKHGKRVYIVALQDIARGTELSYDYGLVLDGRITKALKEGYRCLCGTPPCRGTMLALPKKKTAKKLATKSAQADKSVP
;
A
#
# COMPACT_ATOMS: atom_id res chain seq x y z
N MET A 1 -41.93 -13.28 14.42
CA MET A 1 -41.12 -13.85 13.32
C MET A 1 -39.86 -13.02 13.18
N THR A 2 -38.81 -13.37 13.91
CA THR A 2 -37.50 -12.72 13.81
C THR A 2 -36.79 -13.30 12.59
N THR A 3 -36.61 -12.50 11.55
CA THR A 3 -35.73 -12.85 10.44
C THR A 3 -34.31 -12.99 10.97
N GLU A 4 -33.83 -14.22 11.14
CA GLU A 4 -32.41 -14.47 11.33
C GLU A 4 -31.68 -13.94 10.10
N ALA A 5 -30.89 -12.89 10.28
CA ALA A 5 -30.05 -12.36 9.24
C ALA A 5 -29.03 -13.44 8.87
N THR A 6 -29.09 -13.93 7.62
CA THR A 6 -28.07 -14.83 7.07
C THR A 6 -26.69 -14.27 7.37
N PRO A 7 -25.79 -15.02 8.05
CA PRO A 7 -24.49 -14.50 8.42
C PRO A 7 -23.73 -14.06 7.17
N ILE A 8 -23.37 -12.78 7.13
CA ILE A 8 -22.60 -12.21 6.03
C ILE A 8 -21.25 -12.95 6.01
N LYS A 9 -21.05 -13.79 4.99
CA LYS A 9 -19.76 -14.48 4.82
C LYS A 9 -18.66 -13.43 4.71
N PRO A 10 -17.57 -13.55 5.48
CA PRO A 10 -16.49 -12.58 5.45
C PRO A 10 -15.85 -12.53 4.06
N TRP A 11 -15.32 -11.37 3.69
CA TRP A 11 -14.57 -11.21 2.44
C TRP A 11 -13.19 -11.86 2.51
N HIS A 12 -12.60 -11.92 3.69
CA HIS A 12 -11.21 -12.31 3.88
C HIS A 12 -11.01 -13.33 5.02
N VAL A 13 -9.81 -13.91 5.04
CA VAL A 13 -9.28 -14.76 6.11
C VAL A 13 -7.79 -14.45 6.30
N VAL A 14 -7.30 -14.58 7.52
CA VAL A 14 -5.87 -14.38 7.86
C VAL A 14 -5.15 -15.72 7.86
N ARG A 15 -3.98 -15.80 7.22
CA ARG A 15 -3.14 -17.01 7.14
C ARG A 15 -1.65 -16.63 7.08
N ARG A 16 -0.76 -17.62 7.19
CA ARG A 16 0.67 -17.41 6.91
C ARG A 16 0.87 -17.06 5.44
N SER A 17 1.62 -15.99 5.18
CA SER A 17 1.98 -15.57 3.83
C SER A 17 3.28 -16.23 3.40
N LYS A 18 3.38 -16.51 2.10
CA LYS A 18 4.66 -16.89 1.48
C LYS A 18 5.52 -15.66 1.15
N LEU A 19 4.91 -14.47 1.08
CA LEU A 19 5.62 -13.21 0.84
C LEU A 19 6.32 -12.74 2.11
N HIS A 20 5.55 -12.60 3.20
CA HIS A 20 6.08 -12.10 4.47
C HIS A 20 5.14 -12.41 5.64
N GLY A 21 5.64 -13.10 6.67
CA GLY A 21 4.93 -13.30 7.95
C GLY A 21 3.47 -13.77 7.82
N THR A 22 2.55 -12.87 8.18
CA THR A 22 1.10 -13.07 8.12
C THR A 22 0.53 -12.30 6.93
N GLY A 23 -0.45 -12.87 6.24
CA GLY A 23 -1.14 -12.26 5.11
C GLY A 23 -2.66 -12.38 5.23
N VAL A 24 -3.36 -11.58 4.43
CA VAL A 24 -4.81 -11.61 4.32
C VAL A 24 -5.20 -12.13 2.94
N PHE A 25 -6.14 -13.06 2.87
CA PHE A 25 -6.52 -13.76 1.66
C PHE A 25 -8.02 -13.66 1.40
N ALA A 26 -8.41 -13.60 0.13
CA ALA A 26 -9.80 -13.63 -0.26
C ALA A 26 -10.48 -14.95 0.17
N ALA A 27 -11.50 -14.87 1.02
CA ALA A 27 -12.26 -16.03 1.49
C ALA A 27 -13.24 -16.55 0.42
N ARG A 28 -13.62 -15.68 -0.51
CA ARG A 28 -14.52 -15.90 -1.64
C ARG A 28 -14.12 -14.97 -2.79
N LYS A 29 -14.76 -15.09 -3.96
CA LYS A 29 -14.60 -14.10 -5.03
C LYS A 29 -14.98 -12.71 -4.47
N ILE A 30 -14.10 -11.72 -4.66
CA ILE A 30 -14.33 -10.32 -4.28
C ILE A 30 -14.48 -9.52 -5.58
N PRO A 31 -15.64 -8.92 -5.85
CA PRO A 31 -15.80 -8.04 -7.01
C PRO A 31 -14.95 -6.76 -6.90
N ALA A 32 -14.54 -6.21 -8.04
CA ALA A 32 -13.91 -4.89 -8.11
C ALA A 32 -14.76 -3.82 -7.40
N GLY A 33 -14.12 -2.86 -6.74
CA GLY A 33 -14.77 -1.78 -5.98
C GLY A 33 -15.33 -2.20 -4.61
N THR A 34 -15.22 -3.47 -4.22
CA THR A 34 -15.68 -3.93 -2.90
C THR A 34 -14.83 -3.31 -1.80
N ARG A 35 -15.47 -2.66 -0.81
CA ARG A 35 -14.84 -2.31 0.47
C ARG A 35 -14.70 -3.55 1.32
N ILE A 36 -13.48 -4.05 1.47
CA ILE A 36 -13.17 -5.34 2.09
C ILE A 36 -13.15 -5.19 3.61
N ILE A 37 -12.38 -4.23 4.11
CA ILE A 37 -12.13 -4.01 5.55
C ILE A 37 -11.74 -2.54 5.80
N GLU A 38 -12.12 -1.98 6.96
CA GLU A 38 -11.58 -0.70 7.46
C GLU A 38 -10.23 -0.95 8.13
N TYR A 39 -9.21 -0.11 7.87
CA TYR A 39 -7.95 -0.18 8.60
C TYR A 39 -8.16 0.36 10.03
N GLY A 40 -8.24 -0.55 11.00
CA GLY A 40 -8.52 -0.24 12.39
C GLY A 40 -7.25 0.03 13.22
N GLY A 41 -7.42 0.76 14.33
CA GLY A 41 -6.35 1.07 15.27
C GLY A 41 -6.60 2.36 16.04
N ALA A 42 -5.74 2.64 17.01
CA ALA A 42 -5.75 3.88 17.79
C ALA A 42 -5.40 5.08 16.90
N ARG A 43 -5.98 6.26 17.20
CA ARG A 43 -5.70 7.50 16.46
C ARG A 43 -4.76 8.37 17.26
N ILE A 44 -3.54 8.55 16.76
CA ILE A 44 -2.48 9.29 17.43
C ILE A 44 -2.01 10.49 16.58
N SER A 45 -1.26 11.40 17.18
CA SER A 45 -0.60 12.50 16.45
C SER A 45 0.65 11.99 15.75
N ALA A 46 1.13 12.70 14.73
CA ALA A 46 2.41 12.36 14.09
C ALA A 46 3.57 12.32 15.10
N LYS A 47 3.64 13.30 16.02
CA LYS A 47 4.64 13.32 17.11
C LYS A 47 4.58 12.08 18.01
N GLU A 48 3.38 11.58 18.29
CA GLU A 48 3.22 10.36 19.08
C GLU A 48 3.61 9.13 18.27
N ALA A 49 3.32 9.09 16.97
CA ALA A 49 3.78 8.04 16.07
C ALA A 49 5.32 8.01 16.00
N ASP A 50 5.98 9.16 15.89
CA ASP A 50 7.45 9.26 15.92
C ASP A 50 8.03 8.77 17.25
N ARG A 51 7.38 9.10 18.38
CA ARG A 51 7.75 8.62 19.71
C ARG A 51 7.58 7.11 19.86
N ARG A 52 6.51 6.55 19.26
CA ARG A 52 6.19 5.12 19.26
C ARG A 52 6.94 4.33 18.19
N HIS A 53 7.62 5.01 17.25
CA HIS A 53 8.26 4.36 16.11
C HIS A 53 9.10 3.18 16.61
N PRO A 54 8.93 1.98 16.02
CA PRO A 54 9.36 0.75 16.65
C PRO A 54 10.81 0.81 17.12
N THR A 55 10.98 0.56 18.41
CA THR A 55 12.27 0.37 19.08
C THR A 55 12.76 -1.06 18.96
N ASN A 56 12.04 -1.95 18.24
CA ASN A 56 12.45 -3.33 18.05
C ASN A 56 13.77 -3.35 17.26
N PRO A 57 14.91 -3.65 17.90
CA PRO A 57 16.20 -3.64 17.22
C PRO A 57 16.30 -4.75 16.17
N ASP A 58 15.51 -5.81 16.35
CA ASP A 58 15.51 -7.00 15.49
C ASP A 58 14.57 -6.85 14.27
N ASP A 59 13.64 -5.89 14.31
CA ASP A 59 12.76 -5.55 13.18
C ASP A 59 12.41 -4.04 13.19
N PRO A 60 13.39 -3.17 12.94
CA PRO A 60 13.22 -1.72 13.08
C PRO A 60 12.37 -1.09 11.96
N PHE A 61 12.03 -1.86 10.93
CA PHE A 61 11.36 -1.36 9.73
C PHE A 61 9.89 -1.80 9.63
N HIS A 62 9.44 -2.71 10.50
CA HIS A 62 8.05 -3.13 10.55
C HIS A 62 7.18 -2.15 11.33
N THR A 63 6.22 -1.51 10.67
CA THR A 63 5.29 -0.57 11.28
C THR A 63 3.86 -0.84 10.83
N PHE A 64 2.90 -0.55 11.71
CA PHE A 64 1.46 -0.58 11.42
C PHE A 64 0.86 0.84 11.35
N PHE A 65 1.70 1.85 11.13
CA PHE A 65 1.25 3.23 11.03
C PHE A 65 0.65 3.53 9.67
N PHE A 66 -0.52 4.17 9.67
CA PHE A 66 -1.17 4.69 8.48
C PHE A 66 -1.36 6.21 8.63
N ALA A 67 -0.63 6.99 7.83
CA ALA A 67 -0.77 8.44 7.82
C ALA A 67 -2.06 8.86 7.11
N LEU A 68 -2.77 9.83 7.70
CA LEU A 68 -4.03 10.36 7.17
C LEU A 68 -3.83 11.77 6.63
N SER A 69 -4.59 12.14 5.61
CA SER A 69 -4.66 13.50 5.07
C SER A 69 -5.01 14.57 6.11
N SER A 70 -5.63 14.18 7.22
CA SER A 70 -5.93 15.05 8.37
C SER A 70 -4.71 15.40 9.24
N GLY A 71 -3.53 14.83 8.96
CA GLY A 71 -2.32 14.97 9.78
C GLY A 71 -2.29 14.05 11.02
N ARG A 72 -3.30 13.19 11.18
CA ARG A 72 -3.36 12.15 12.21
C ARG A 72 -2.77 10.84 11.67
N VAL A 73 -2.46 9.92 12.57
CA VAL A 73 -1.94 8.58 12.23
C VAL A 73 -2.85 7.53 12.87
N ILE A 74 -3.15 6.46 12.13
CA ILE A 74 -3.73 5.23 12.70
C ILE A 74 -2.58 4.32 13.10
N ASP A 75 -2.57 3.90 14.36
CA ASP A 75 -1.66 2.87 14.88
C ASP A 75 -2.38 1.52 14.86
N GLY A 76 -2.11 0.70 13.85
CA GLY A 76 -2.69 -0.65 13.73
C GLY A 76 -2.09 -1.67 14.71
N GLY A 77 -1.03 -1.32 15.45
CA GLY A 77 -0.50 -2.15 16.53
C GLY A 77 -1.29 -2.03 17.82
N ASP A 78 -1.97 -0.89 18.02
CA ASP A 78 -2.77 -0.55 19.19
C ASP A 78 -4.26 -0.65 18.85
N GLU A 79 -4.95 -1.68 19.36
CA GLU A 79 -6.36 -1.98 19.07
C GLU A 79 -6.68 -2.15 17.56
N GLY A 80 -5.71 -2.57 16.76
CA GLY A 80 -5.90 -2.82 15.33
C GLY A 80 -6.68 -4.09 15.01
N ASN A 81 -7.00 -4.26 13.72
CA ASN A 81 -7.71 -5.43 13.20
C ASN A 81 -6.87 -6.16 12.13
N ASP A 82 -7.48 -7.11 11.42
CA ASP A 82 -6.81 -7.93 10.40
C ASP A 82 -6.16 -7.13 9.27
N ALA A 83 -6.60 -5.88 9.02
CA ALA A 83 -6.07 -5.06 7.93
C ALA A 83 -4.57 -4.78 8.07
N ARG A 84 -4.05 -4.80 9.31
CA ARG A 84 -2.61 -4.62 9.59
C ARG A 84 -1.72 -5.70 8.97
N TRP A 85 -2.30 -6.86 8.64
CA TRP A 85 -1.59 -7.99 8.04
C TRP A 85 -1.66 -8.00 6.50
N ILE A 86 -2.26 -7.00 5.87
CA ILE A 86 -2.29 -6.92 4.41
C ILE A 86 -0.92 -6.48 3.92
N ASN A 87 -0.28 -7.32 3.09
CA ASN A 87 1.09 -7.12 2.65
C ASN A 87 1.22 -6.08 1.52
N HIS A 88 2.44 -5.58 1.35
CA HIS A 88 2.78 -4.70 0.24
C HIS A 88 2.90 -5.47 -1.09
N SER A 89 2.42 -4.86 -2.17
CA SER A 89 2.80 -5.22 -3.54
C SER A 89 3.06 -3.97 -4.39
N CYS A 90 4.04 -4.05 -5.29
CA CYS A 90 4.28 -3.03 -6.32
C CYS A 90 3.27 -3.11 -7.48
N GLU A 91 2.57 -4.24 -7.61
CA GLU A 91 1.43 -4.44 -8.51
C GLU A 91 0.28 -5.00 -7.66
N PRO A 92 -0.42 -4.14 -6.91
CA PRO A 92 -1.41 -4.57 -5.94
C PRO A 92 -2.76 -4.89 -6.57
N ASN A 93 -3.58 -5.65 -5.85
CA ASN A 93 -4.98 -5.93 -6.21
C ASN A 93 -5.99 -5.12 -5.36
N CYS A 94 -5.51 -4.36 -4.37
CA CYS A 94 -6.30 -3.45 -3.55
C CYS A 94 -5.64 -2.08 -3.45
N GLU A 95 -6.43 -1.09 -3.07
CA GLU A 95 -5.97 0.25 -2.69
C GLU A 95 -6.55 0.66 -1.33
N ALA A 96 -5.88 1.60 -0.67
CA ALA A 96 -6.39 2.23 0.54
C ALA A 96 -7.09 3.54 0.17
N GLN A 97 -8.37 3.67 0.54
CA GLN A 97 -9.17 4.88 0.31
C GLN A 97 -9.49 5.55 1.64
N GLU A 98 -9.12 6.83 1.78
CA GLU A 98 -9.58 7.63 2.90
C GLU A 98 -11.08 7.94 2.78
N GLY A 99 -11.81 7.72 3.87
CA GLY A 99 -13.21 8.11 3.99
C GLY A 99 -13.40 9.61 4.12
N LYS A 100 -14.66 10.05 4.16
CA LYS A 100 -15.00 11.48 4.34
C LYS A 100 -14.26 12.07 5.55
N HIS A 101 -13.68 13.26 5.34
CA HIS A 101 -12.91 14.00 6.34
C HIS A 101 -11.60 13.33 6.82
N GLY A 102 -11.09 12.32 6.12
CA GLY A 102 -9.78 11.71 6.43
C GLY A 102 -9.72 11.08 7.82
N LYS A 103 -10.84 10.50 8.29
CA LYS A 103 -10.97 9.89 9.63
C LYS A 103 -10.84 8.37 9.64
N ARG A 104 -11.09 7.74 8.51
CA ARG A 104 -11.16 6.29 8.32
C ARG A 104 -10.45 5.93 7.03
N VAL A 105 -9.89 4.74 6.97
CA VAL A 105 -9.26 4.19 5.77
C VAL A 105 -9.93 2.87 5.46
N TYR A 106 -10.29 2.66 4.21
CA TYR A 106 -10.88 1.41 3.74
C TYR A 106 -9.97 0.76 2.73
N ILE A 107 -9.80 -0.56 2.82
CA ILE A 107 -9.14 -1.33 1.78
C ILE A 107 -10.19 -1.75 0.76
N VAL A 108 -9.96 -1.38 -0.49
CA VAL A 108 -10.91 -1.54 -1.61
C VAL A 108 -10.28 -2.34 -2.72
N ALA A 109 -11.02 -3.31 -3.27
CA ALA A 109 -10.56 -4.11 -4.40
C ALA A 109 -10.44 -3.24 -5.67
N LEU A 110 -9.29 -3.26 -6.34
CA LEU A 110 -9.07 -2.56 -7.61
C LEU A 110 -9.63 -3.34 -8.81
N GLN A 111 -9.78 -4.65 -8.64
CA GLN A 111 -10.18 -5.60 -9.67
C GLN A 111 -10.97 -6.76 -9.04
N ASP A 112 -11.53 -7.63 -9.87
CA ASP A 112 -12.06 -8.90 -9.39
C ASP A 112 -10.92 -9.75 -8.80
N ILE A 113 -11.10 -10.25 -7.58
CA ILE A 113 -10.13 -11.07 -6.85
C ILE A 113 -10.71 -12.46 -6.66
N ALA A 114 -9.99 -13.48 -7.14
CA ALA A 114 -10.37 -14.87 -6.96
C ALA A 114 -10.24 -15.31 -5.50
N ARG A 115 -11.04 -16.32 -5.09
CA ARG A 115 -10.89 -16.94 -3.77
C ARG A 115 -9.47 -17.49 -3.63
N GLY A 116 -8.87 -17.26 -2.46
CA GLY A 116 -7.54 -17.74 -2.11
C GLY A 116 -6.40 -16.82 -2.54
N THR A 117 -6.67 -15.78 -3.33
CA THR A 117 -5.66 -14.76 -3.68
C THR A 117 -5.31 -13.92 -2.45
N GLU A 118 -4.02 -13.66 -2.24
CA GLU A 118 -3.55 -12.76 -1.19
C GLU A 118 -3.90 -11.30 -1.55
N LEU A 119 -4.46 -10.58 -0.59
CA LEU A 119 -4.76 -9.15 -0.72
C LEU A 119 -3.48 -8.35 -0.50
N SER A 120 -3.27 -7.32 -1.31
CA SER A 120 -2.12 -6.43 -1.18
C SER A 120 -2.44 -5.02 -1.68
N TYR A 121 -1.75 -4.02 -1.11
CA TYR A 121 -1.78 -2.64 -1.60
C TYR A 121 -0.37 -2.04 -1.66
N ASP A 122 -0.19 -0.95 -2.41
CA ASP A 122 1.07 -0.19 -2.33
C ASP A 122 1.07 0.63 -1.04
N TYR A 123 2.02 0.36 -0.13
CA TYR A 123 2.12 1.08 1.14
C TYR A 123 2.43 2.56 0.96
N GLY A 124 3.03 2.94 -0.16
CA GLY A 124 3.38 4.34 -0.41
C GLY A 124 4.29 4.94 0.66
N LEU A 125 5.21 4.16 1.25
CA LEU A 125 6.07 4.62 2.34
C LEU A 125 6.97 5.76 1.88
N VAL A 126 6.63 7.00 2.26
CA VAL A 126 7.45 8.18 2.01
C VAL A 126 8.35 8.40 3.22
N LEU A 127 9.64 8.54 2.97
CA LEU A 127 10.62 8.95 3.99
C LEU A 127 11.13 10.34 3.64
N ASP A 128 11.34 11.15 4.67
CA ASP A 128 12.02 12.42 4.53
C ASP A 128 13.51 12.23 4.23
N GLY A 129 14.06 13.15 3.45
CA GLY A 129 15.48 13.16 3.10
C GLY A 129 15.85 12.18 1.99
N ARG A 130 17.16 11.88 1.90
CA ARG A 130 17.72 11.12 0.79
C ARG A 130 17.55 9.61 1.02
N ILE A 131 16.83 8.95 0.11
CA ILE A 131 16.73 7.48 0.09
C ILE A 131 18.09 6.86 -0.31
N THR A 132 18.83 6.35 0.67
CA THR A 132 20.12 5.67 0.50
C THR A 132 19.95 4.21 0.08
N LYS A 133 21.04 3.56 -0.38
CA LYS A 133 21.03 2.12 -0.68
C LYS A 133 20.71 1.28 0.57
N ALA A 134 21.28 1.67 1.72
CA ALA A 134 21.02 0.99 2.99
C ALA A 134 19.54 1.08 3.40
N LEU A 135 18.89 2.24 3.22
CA LEU A 135 17.45 2.38 3.47
C LEU A 135 16.62 1.50 2.54
N LYS A 136 16.94 1.46 1.25
CA LYS A 136 16.22 0.57 0.31
C LYS A 136 16.33 -0.90 0.68
N GLU A 137 17.49 -1.30 1.19
CA GLU A 137 17.76 -2.67 1.66
C GLU A 137 17.00 -2.98 2.96
N GLY A 138 16.97 -2.04 3.92
CA GLY A 138 16.18 -2.20 5.15
C GLY A 138 14.67 -2.31 4.88
N TYR A 139 14.18 -1.57 3.89
CA TYR A 139 12.79 -1.66 3.41
C TYR A 139 12.68 -2.55 2.16
N ARG A 140 13.42 -3.66 2.07
CA ARG A 140 13.38 -4.55 0.89
C ARG A 140 11.95 -5.02 0.61
N CYS A 141 11.54 -4.96 -0.65
CA CYS A 141 10.24 -5.48 -1.08
C CYS A 141 10.38 -6.94 -1.53
N LEU A 142 9.47 -7.80 -1.04
CA LEU A 142 9.42 -9.23 -1.35
C LEU A 142 8.20 -9.64 -2.18
N CYS A 143 7.50 -8.68 -2.80
CA CYS A 143 6.23 -8.97 -3.50
C CYS A 143 6.38 -9.88 -4.73
N GLY A 144 7.58 -10.00 -5.29
CA GLY A 144 7.88 -10.91 -6.40
C GLY A 144 7.25 -10.55 -7.75
N THR A 145 6.57 -9.40 -7.88
CA THR A 145 5.92 -9.01 -9.14
C THR A 145 6.95 -8.54 -10.18
N PRO A 146 6.72 -8.73 -11.50
CA PRO A 146 7.63 -8.26 -12.54
C PRO A 146 7.99 -6.76 -12.47
N PRO A 147 7.05 -5.84 -12.16
CA PRO A 147 7.37 -4.42 -11.99
C PRO A 147 7.84 -4.05 -10.57
N CYS A 148 8.33 -4.99 -9.76
CA CYS A 148 8.79 -4.73 -8.40
C CYS A 148 9.90 -3.67 -8.36
N ARG A 149 9.74 -2.65 -7.50
CA ARG A 149 10.72 -1.57 -7.33
C ARG A 149 11.90 -1.93 -6.42
N GLY A 150 11.90 -3.15 -5.86
CA GLY A 150 12.93 -3.68 -4.96
C GLY A 150 12.85 -3.18 -3.51
N THR A 151 11.97 -2.20 -3.22
CA THR A 151 11.80 -1.62 -1.88
C THR A 151 10.35 -1.23 -1.63
N MET A 152 9.88 -1.28 -0.39
CA MET A 152 8.55 -0.79 0.02
C MET A 152 8.47 0.74 0.03
N LEU A 153 9.61 1.44 -0.09
CA LEU A 153 9.65 2.89 -0.15
C LEU A 153 9.09 3.43 -1.48
N ALA A 154 8.27 4.47 -1.39
CA ALA A 154 7.88 5.27 -2.53
C ALA A 154 9.13 5.93 -3.15
N LEU A 155 9.36 5.67 -4.44
CA LEU A 155 10.49 6.25 -5.16
C LEU A 155 10.02 7.44 -6.01
N PRO A 156 10.81 8.52 -6.11
CA PRO A 156 10.52 9.62 -7.04
C PRO A 156 10.38 9.08 -8.47
N LYS A 157 9.40 9.58 -9.21
CA LYS A 157 9.24 9.22 -10.63
C LYS A 157 10.52 9.56 -11.38
N LYS A 158 11.17 8.57 -12.00
CA LYS A 158 12.29 8.81 -12.92
C LYS A 158 11.75 9.69 -14.06
N LYS A 159 12.33 10.89 -14.25
CA LYS A 159 12.09 11.66 -15.47
C LYS A 159 12.54 10.79 -16.65
N THR A 160 11.62 10.30 -17.45
CA THR A 160 11.95 9.61 -18.70
C THR A 160 12.69 10.61 -19.58
N ALA A 161 13.95 10.32 -19.91
CA ALA A 161 14.68 11.05 -20.93
C ALA A 161 13.86 10.91 -22.23
N LYS A 162 13.23 12.00 -22.66
CA LYS A 162 12.47 12.04 -23.89
C LYS A 162 13.45 11.73 -25.03
N LYS A 163 13.26 10.58 -25.68
CA LYS A 163 13.99 10.15 -26.88
C LYS A 163 13.91 11.31 -27.88
N LEU A 164 15.04 11.96 -28.18
CA LEU A 164 15.11 13.03 -29.17
C LEU A 164 14.92 12.37 -30.54
N ALA A 165 13.67 12.35 -31.01
CA ALA A 165 13.36 12.00 -32.39
C ALA A 165 13.70 13.22 -33.27
N THR A 166 14.63 12.98 -34.18
CA THR A 166 15.08 13.83 -35.28
C THR A 166 13.91 14.54 -35.98
N LYS A 167 14.01 15.85 -36.16
CA LYS A 167 13.33 16.56 -37.24
C LYS A 167 14.36 17.32 -38.06
N SER A 168 14.43 16.88 -39.31
CA SER A 168 15.16 17.43 -40.44
C SER A 168 14.86 18.92 -40.61
N ALA A 169 15.90 19.74 -40.72
CA ALA A 169 15.77 21.12 -41.18
C ALA A 169 15.95 21.14 -42.71
N GLN A 170 14.88 21.43 -43.44
CA GLN A 170 14.97 21.98 -44.79
C GLN A 170 15.38 23.45 -44.66
N ALA A 171 16.48 23.82 -45.30
CA ALA A 171 16.83 25.22 -45.53
C ALA A 171 16.66 25.49 -47.03
N ASP A 172 15.56 26.15 -47.36
CA ASP A 172 15.40 26.88 -48.61
C ASP A 172 16.21 28.18 -48.50
N LYS A 173 17.13 28.39 -49.42
CA LYS A 173 17.72 29.70 -49.71
C LYS A 173 17.72 29.85 -51.22
N SER A 174 16.84 30.72 -51.69
CA SER A 174 16.81 31.17 -53.06
C SER A 174 17.15 32.67 -53.12
N VAL A 175 18.15 32.98 -53.97
CA VAL A 175 18.43 34.23 -54.70
C VAL A 175 19.14 35.38 -53.94
N PRO A 176 20.03 36.16 -54.60
CA PRO A 176 20.51 36.10 -55.99
C PRO A 176 21.90 35.50 -56.18
#